data_AF-A0A537A722-F1
#
_entry.id   AF-A0A537A722-F1
#
_cell.length_a   1.000
_cell.length_b   1.000
_cell.length_c   1.000
_cell.angle_alpha   90.00
_cell.angle_beta   90.00
_cell.angle_gamma   90.00
#
_symmetry.space_group_name_H-M   'P 1'
#
loop_
_entity.id
_entity.type
_entity.pdbx_description
1 polymer ?
#
loop_
_entity_poly.entity_id
_entity_poly.type
_entity_poly.pdbx_seq_one_letter_code
_entity_poly.pdbx_strand_id
1 'polypeptide(L)'
;MAVMGWSFGGIVTMFAASRSRAFRAAVNQAGAALSWNSNPALRAALIAAAEKTTTPALLMVAANDRTTSSITTLADIYKARGIPHRAVIYEPFTPRQGRPGAPGHALFSAQGTAVWEADVVQFLGHQLRLDLPAHAVDNSPGAPNAARH
;
A
#
# COMPACT_ATOMS: atom_id res chain seq x y z
N MET A 1 1.93 -3.43 17.74
CA MET A 1 3.03 -3.42 16.74
C MET A 1 2.46 -3.26 15.35
N ALA A 2 3.25 -2.80 14.38
CA ALA A 2 2.87 -2.76 12.97
C ALA A 2 3.83 -3.64 12.15
N VAL A 3 3.39 -4.08 10.98
CA VAL A 3 4.21 -4.83 10.02
C VAL A 3 4.13 -4.13 8.67
N MET A 4 5.27 -4.00 7.99
CA MET A 4 5.33 -3.39 6.66
C MET A 4 6.29 -4.13 5.75
N GLY A 5 6.02 -4.06 4.45
CA GLY A 5 6.95 -4.57 3.47
C GLY A 5 6.62 -4.17 2.05
N TRP A 6 7.67 -4.13 1.25
CA TRP A 6 7.62 -3.86 -0.18
C TRP A 6 7.83 -5.14 -0.99
N SER A 7 7.11 -5.29 -2.09
CA SER A 7 7.25 -6.40 -3.04
C SER A 7 7.00 -7.76 -2.36
N PHE A 8 7.98 -8.66 -2.34
CA PHE A 8 7.87 -9.90 -1.56
C PHE A 8 7.59 -9.66 -0.07
N GLY A 9 8.14 -8.59 0.51
CA GLY A 9 7.84 -8.17 1.88
C GLY A 9 6.37 -7.79 2.06
N GLY A 10 5.72 -7.21 1.04
CA GLY A 10 4.30 -6.91 1.05
C GLY A 10 3.42 -8.17 1.07
N ILE A 11 3.86 -9.23 0.36
CA ILE A 11 3.22 -10.56 0.41
C ILE A 11 3.28 -11.12 1.82
N VAL A 12 4.49 -11.16 2.40
CA VAL A 12 4.72 -11.67 3.76
C VAL A 12 3.92 -10.86 4.79
N THR A 13 3.83 -9.54 4.60
CA THR A 13 3.04 -8.64 5.46
C THR A 13 1.56 -9.05 5.52
N MET A 14 0.93 -9.30 4.38
CA MET A 14 -0.49 -9.73 4.34
C MET A 14 -0.68 -11.12 4.97
N PHE A 15 0.28 -12.03 4.78
CA PHE A 15 0.25 -13.34 5.43
C PHE A 15 0.44 -13.26 6.94
N ALA A 16 1.33 -12.40 7.42
CA ALA A 16 1.53 -12.17 8.85
C ALA A 16 0.26 -11.56 9.48
N ALA A 17 -0.30 -10.52 8.86
CA ALA A 17 -1.49 -9.82 9.33
C ALA A 17 -2.76 -10.69 9.34
N SER A 18 -2.85 -11.72 8.49
CA SER A 18 -3.99 -12.66 8.45
C SER A 18 -3.88 -13.83 9.43
N ARG A 19 -2.68 -14.07 9.99
CA ARG A 19 -2.40 -15.19 10.90
C ARG A 19 -2.18 -14.77 12.35
N SER A 20 -2.00 -13.49 12.62
CA SER A 20 -1.73 -12.97 13.96
C SER A 20 -2.60 -11.76 14.30
N ARG A 21 -3.06 -11.71 15.54
CA ARG A 21 -3.72 -10.53 16.14
C ARG A 21 -2.74 -9.58 16.83
N ALA A 22 -1.43 -9.85 16.77
CA ALA A 22 -0.40 -9.01 17.40
C ALA A 22 -0.19 -7.67 16.68
N PHE A 23 -0.62 -7.57 15.41
CA PHE A 23 -0.46 -6.38 14.60
C PHE A 23 -1.69 -5.48 14.73
N ARG A 24 -1.44 -4.19 14.96
CA ARG A 24 -2.47 -3.14 14.96
C ARG A 24 -2.59 -2.46 13.58
N ALA A 25 -1.60 -2.64 12.72
CA ALA A 25 -1.55 -2.06 11.39
C ALA A 25 -0.65 -2.90 10.47
N ALA A 26 -0.99 -2.92 9.18
CA ALA A 26 -0.19 -3.52 8.11
C ALA A 26 0.04 -2.51 6.98
N VAL A 27 1.24 -2.47 6.40
CA VAL A 27 1.54 -1.63 5.23
C VAL A 27 2.09 -2.51 4.11
N ASN A 28 1.33 -2.63 3.02
CA ASN A 28 1.68 -3.44 1.86
C ASN A 28 2.01 -2.52 0.67
N GLN A 29 3.29 -2.46 0.32
CA GLN A 29 3.80 -1.68 -0.80
C GLN A 29 4.05 -2.60 -2.00
N ALA A 30 3.27 -2.48 -3.06
CA ALA A 30 3.36 -3.26 -4.30
C ALA A 30 3.46 -4.79 -4.10
N GLY A 31 2.85 -5.32 -3.04
CA GLY A 31 2.87 -6.75 -2.74
C GLY A 31 2.32 -7.57 -3.89
N ALA A 32 3.13 -8.51 -4.38
CA ALA A 32 2.83 -9.36 -5.54
C ALA A 32 2.57 -8.64 -6.88
N ALA A 33 2.76 -7.32 -7.00
CA ALA A 33 2.50 -6.60 -8.26
C ALA A 33 3.21 -7.23 -9.48
N LEU A 34 4.45 -7.68 -9.31
CA LEU A 34 5.23 -8.30 -10.38
C LEU A 34 4.79 -9.73 -10.76
N SER A 35 4.08 -10.42 -9.86
CA SER A 35 3.76 -11.85 -9.97
C SER A 35 2.25 -12.14 -10.04
N TRP A 36 1.41 -11.13 -9.83
CA TRP A 36 -0.04 -11.29 -9.65
C TRP A 36 -0.72 -11.99 -10.83
N ASN A 37 -0.34 -11.61 -12.06
CA ASN A 37 -0.95 -12.14 -13.27
C ASN A 37 -0.43 -13.55 -13.60
N SER A 38 0.85 -13.81 -13.35
CA SER A 38 1.51 -15.08 -13.71
C SER A 38 1.44 -16.15 -12.62
N ASN A 39 1.01 -15.83 -11.40
CA ASN A 39 0.94 -16.77 -10.28
C ASN A 39 -0.47 -16.79 -9.65
N PRO A 40 -1.41 -17.58 -10.22
CA PRO A 40 -2.78 -17.65 -9.72
C PRO A 40 -2.88 -18.22 -8.29
N ALA A 41 -1.98 -19.13 -7.90
CA ALA A 41 -1.96 -19.70 -6.56
C ALA A 41 -1.60 -18.64 -5.50
N LEU A 42 -0.57 -17.82 -5.77
CA LEU A 42 -0.21 -16.70 -4.91
C LEU A 42 -1.35 -15.67 -4.82
N ARG A 43 -1.98 -15.34 -5.96
CA ARG A 43 -3.14 -14.44 -6.01
C ARG A 43 -4.28 -14.94 -5.12
N ALA A 44 -4.66 -16.20 -5.26
CA ALA A 44 -5.70 -16.82 -4.42
C ALA A 44 -5.34 -16.80 -2.93
N ALA A 45 -4.08 -17.09 -2.59
CA ALA A 45 -3.62 -17.05 -1.20
C ALA A 45 -3.69 -15.64 -0.58
N LEU A 46 -3.34 -14.59 -1.34
CA LEU A 46 -3.42 -13.20 -0.87
C LEU A 46 -4.87 -12.73 -0.72
N ILE A 47 -5.75 -13.13 -1.63
CA ILE A 47 -7.20 -12.91 -1.51
C ILE A 47 -7.72 -13.54 -0.21
N ALA A 48 -7.43 -14.82 0.02
CA ALA A 48 -7.84 -15.51 1.25
C ALA A 48 -7.27 -14.85 2.52
N ALA A 49 -6.05 -14.31 2.46
CA ALA A 49 -5.46 -13.56 3.57
C ALA A 49 -6.23 -12.26 3.86
N ALA A 50 -6.60 -11.50 2.83
CA ALA A 50 -7.41 -10.29 2.96
C ALA A 50 -8.86 -10.58 3.38
N GLU A 51 -9.43 -11.71 2.99
CA GLU A 51 -10.76 -12.18 3.44
C GLU A 51 -10.77 -12.61 4.92
N LYS A 52 -9.62 -12.96 5.48
CA LYS A 52 -9.50 -13.43 6.87
C LYS A 52 -9.08 -12.34 7.85
N THR A 53 -8.13 -11.49 7.48
CA THR A 53 -7.52 -10.53 8.41
C THR A 53 -8.53 -9.52 8.95
N THR A 54 -8.31 -9.05 10.18
CA THR A 54 -9.02 -7.92 10.79
C THR A 54 -8.09 -6.74 11.04
N THR A 55 -6.84 -6.84 10.58
CA THR A 55 -5.79 -5.83 10.82
C THR A 55 -5.97 -4.68 9.82
N PRO A 56 -6.09 -3.42 10.27
CA PRO A 56 -6.12 -2.27 9.40
C PRO A 56 -4.93 -2.22 8.44
N ALA A 57 -5.15 -1.83 7.18
CA ALA A 57 -4.09 -1.84 6.17
C ALA A 57 -3.95 -0.55 5.35
N LEU A 58 -2.71 -0.17 5.08
CA LEU A 58 -2.34 0.77 4.02
C LEU A 58 -1.81 -0.03 2.83
N LEU A 59 -2.48 0.10 1.69
CA LEU A 59 -2.25 -0.67 0.48
C LEU A 59 -1.77 0.29 -0.63
N MET A 60 -0.56 0.10 -1.14
CA MET A 60 0.13 1.14 -1.93
C MET A 60 0.69 0.56 -3.23
N VAL A 61 0.51 1.23 -4.36
CA VAL A 61 1.11 0.84 -5.65
C VAL A 61 1.32 2.07 -6.54
N ALA A 62 2.28 2.02 -7.46
CA ALA A 62 2.40 3.03 -8.51
C ALA A 62 1.55 2.64 -9.74
N ALA A 63 0.96 3.62 -10.43
CA ALA A 63 0.13 3.40 -11.61
C ALA A 63 0.88 2.67 -12.75
N ASN A 64 2.20 2.86 -12.84
CA ASN A 64 3.09 2.22 -13.82
C ASN A 64 3.94 1.07 -13.22
N ASP A 65 3.49 0.45 -12.13
CA ASP A 65 3.96 -0.89 -11.74
C ASP A 65 3.44 -1.93 -12.76
N ARG A 66 3.89 -3.19 -12.66
CA ARG A 66 3.47 -4.28 -13.55
C ARG A 66 1.94 -4.47 -13.56
N THR A 67 1.32 -4.31 -12.40
CA THR A 67 -0.13 -4.22 -12.26
C THR A 67 -0.50 -3.59 -10.92
N THR A 68 -1.57 -2.82 -10.90
CA THR A 68 -2.19 -2.29 -9.68
C THR A 68 -3.17 -3.29 -9.05
N SER A 69 -3.62 -4.31 -9.78
CA SER A 69 -4.66 -5.25 -9.36
C SER A 69 -4.31 -6.00 -8.07
N SER A 70 -3.02 -6.25 -7.83
CA SER A 70 -2.55 -6.89 -6.60
C SER A 70 -2.89 -6.12 -5.32
N ILE A 71 -3.06 -4.80 -5.44
CA ILE A 71 -3.39 -3.89 -4.34
C ILE A 71 -4.87 -3.54 -4.37
N THR A 72 -5.43 -3.20 -5.54
CA THR A 72 -6.84 -2.80 -5.64
C THR A 72 -7.79 -3.94 -5.28
N THR A 73 -7.49 -5.19 -5.68
CA THR A 73 -8.33 -6.34 -5.29
C THR A 73 -8.36 -6.54 -3.78
N LEU A 74 -7.22 -6.38 -3.08
CA LEU A 74 -7.21 -6.51 -1.62
C LEU A 74 -7.95 -5.34 -0.96
N ALA A 75 -7.84 -4.13 -1.50
CA ALA A 75 -8.57 -2.96 -1.02
C ALA A 75 -10.10 -3.15 -1.17
N ASP A 76 -10.56 -3.69 -2.30
CA ASP A 76 -11.98 -3.98 -2.54
C ASP A 76 -12.52 -5.00 -1.53
N ILE A 77 -11.74 -6.02 -1.19
CA ILE A 77 -12.10 -7.00 -0.14
C ILE A 77 -12.20 -6.31 1.23
N TYR A 78 -11.22 -5.48 1.59
CA TYR A 78 -11.24 -4.74 2.85
C TYR A 78 -12.47 -3.83 2.92
N LYS A 79 -12.79 -3.12 1.83
CA LYS A 79 -13.98 -2.27 1.71
C LYS A 79 -15.27 -3.07 1.88
N ALA A 80 -15.43 -4.19 1.16
CA ALA A 80 -16.60 -5.04 1.25
C ALA A 80 -16.83 -5.60 2.67
N ARG A 81 -15.75 -5.81 3.42
CA ARG A 81 -15.78 -6.32 4.80
C ARG A 81 -15.85 -5.24 5.88
N GLY A 82 -15.79 -3.97 5.50
CA GLY A 82 -15.76 -2.86 6.46
C GLY A 82 -14.49 -2.82 7.32
N ILE A 83 -13.39 -3.41 6.86
CA ILE A 83 -12.11 -3.37 7.58
C ILE A 83 -11.46 -2.00 7.32
N PRO A 84 -10.99 -1.27 8.35
CA PRO A 84 -10.32 0.01 8.15
C PRO A 84 -9.13 -0.13 7.20
N HIS A 85 -9.10 0.65 6.13
CA HIS A 85 -8.01 0.62 5.17
C HIS A 85 -7.86 1.96 4.46
N ARG A 86 -6.70 2.15 3.84
CA ARG A 86 -6.43 3.17 2.84
C ARG A 86 -5.73 2.52 1.66
N ALA A 87 -6.18 2.81 0.45
CA ALA A 87 -5.50 2.42 -0.77
C ALA A 87 -4.96 3.66 -1.48
N VAL A 88 -3.70 3.62 -1.91
CA VAL A 88 -3.05 4.71 -2.64
C VAL A 88 -2.47 4.17 -3.93
N ILE A 89 -2.95 4.71 -5.05
CA ILE A 89 -2.34 4.51 -6.37
C ILE A 89 -1.59 5.79 -6.68
N TYR A 90 -0.26 5.73 -6.64
CA TYR A 90 0.60 6.86 -6.95
C TYR A 90 0.69 7.07 -8.46
N GLU A 91 0.98 8.31 -8.85
CA GLU A 91 1.36 8.66 -10.22
C GLU A 91 2.53 7.79 -10.73
N PRO A 92 2.70 7.67 -12.07
CA PRO A 92 3.82 6.97 -12.65
C PRO A 92 5.18 7.42 -12.08
N PHE A 93 5.99 6.47 -11.65
CA PHE A 93 7.33 6.72 -11.13
C PHE A 93 8.40 6.25 -12.12
N THR A 94 9.39 7.11 -12.40
CA THR A 94 10.54 6.79 -13.25
C THR A 94 11.80 6.83 -12.40
N PRO A 95 12.36 5.66 -12.01
CA PRO A 95 13.56 5.61 -11.19
C PRO A 95 14.83 5.88 -12.01
N ARG A 96 15.92 6.28 -11.35
CA ARG A 96 17.27 6.35 -11.96
C ARG A 96 17.79 4.96 -12.34
N GLN A 97 17.50 3.96 -11.49
CA GLN A 97 17.68 2.55 -11.80
C GLN A 97 16.40 1.79 -11.46
N GLY A 98 15.89 1.00 -12.40
CA GLY A 98 14.64 0.28 -12.22
C GLY A 98 14.50 -0.93 -13.13
N ARG A 99 13.39 -1.64 -12.95
CA ARG A 99 13.08 -2.84 -13.71
C ARG A 99 12.38 -2.47 -15.02
N PRO A 100 12.90 -2.90 -16.18
CA PRO A 100 12.18 -2.76 -17.45
C PRO A 100 10.78 -3.39 -17.36
N GLY A 101 9.76 -2.66 -17.87
CA GLY A 101 8.37 -3.11 -17.88
C GLY A 101 7.65 -3.10 -16.52
N ALA A 102 8.24 -2.51 -15.48
CA ALA A 102 7.58 -2.21 -14.20
C ALA A 102 8.32 -1.08 -13.45
N PRO A 103 8.56 0.09 -14.08
CA PRO A 103 9.34 1.18 -13.47
C PRO A 103 8.73 1.66 -12.15
N GLY A 104 7.40 1.67 -12.05
CA GLY A 104 6.67 2.04 -10.85
C GLY A 104 6.97 1.20 -9.62
N HIS A 105 7.43 -0.05 -9.82
CA HIS A 105 7.77 -0.92 -8.72
C HIS A 105 8.84 -0.33 -7.81
N ALA A 106 9.75 0.45 -8.38
CA ALA A 106 10.86 1.08 -7.66
C ALA A 106 10.45 2.28 -6.80
N LEU A 107 9.18 2.73 -6.84
CA LEU A 107 8.69 3.85 -6.04
C LEU A 107 8.97 3.64 -4.54
N PHE A 108 8.84 2.42 -4.05
CA PHE A 108 9.02 2.09 -2.64
C PHE A 108 10.47 1.80 -2.24
N SER A 109 11.42 2.05 -3.14
CA SER A 109 12.84 2.12 -2.79
C SER A 109 13.18 3.48 -2.17
N ALA A 110 14.43 3.64 -1.73
CA ALA A 110 14.94 4.92 -1.22
C ALA A 110 14.76 6.11 -2.19
N GLN A 111 14.64 5.84 -3.50
CA GLN A 111 14.47 6.91 -4.51
C GLN A 111 13.11 7.60 -4.45
N GLY A 112 12.07 6.91 -3.95
CA GLY A 112 10.72 7.44 -3.90
C GLY A 112 10.21 7.74 -2.50
N THR A 113 11.04 7.63 -1.46
CA THR A 113 10.64 7.84 -0.05
C THR A 113 9.85 9.13 0.16
N ALA A 114 10.32 10.25 -0.40
CA ALA A 114 9.65 11.54 -0.29
C ALA A 114 8.22 11.58 -0.88
N VAL A 115 7.85 10.60 -1.71
CA VAL A 115 6.52 10.50 -2.33
C VAL A 115 5.52 9.79 -1.42
N TRP A 116 5.96 8.81 -0.62
CA TRP A 116 5.06 7.90 0.11
C TRP A 116 5.24 7.91 1.64
N GLU A 117 6.34 8.46 2.15
CA GLU A 117 6.67 8.43 3.58
C GLU A 117 5.58 9.05 4.45
N ALA A 118 5.08 10.22 4.05
CA ALA A 118 4.05 10.94 4.78
C ALA A 118 2.78 10.08 4.97
N ASP A 119 2.37 9.33 3.94
CA ASP A 119 1.19 8.46 4.01
C ASP A 119 1.39 7.31 5.02
N VAL A 120 2.59 6.72 5.05
CA VAL A 120 2.93 5.66 6.00
C VAL A 120 2.97 6.20 7.43
N VAL A 121 3.64 7.34 7.65
CA VAL A 121 3.73 7.98 8.97
C VAL A 121 2.35 8.34 9.48
N GLN A 122 1.53 9.01 8.66
CA GLN A 122 0.17 9.41 9.03
C GLN A 122 -0.70 8.18 9.37
N PHE A 123 -0.68 7.15 8.51
CA PHE A 123 -1.45 5.93 8.74
C PHE A 123 -1.02 5.21 10.03
N LEU A 124 0.29 5.01 10.23
CA LEU A 124 0.81 4.34 11.41
C LEU A 124 0.54 5.16 12.68
N GLY A 125 0.68 6.48 12.64
CA GLY A 125 0.35 7.35 13.77
C GLY A 125 -1.11 7.18 14.20
N HIS A 126 -2.03 7.21 13.24
CA HIS A 126 -3.45 6.99 13.52
C HIS A 126 -3.72 5.59 14.11
N GLN A 127 -3.19 4.53 13.50
CA GLN A 127 -3.48 3.15 13.95
C GLN A 127 -2.79 2.78 15.27
N LEU A 128 -1.59 3.28 15.49
CA LEU A 128 -0.82 3.02 16.71
C LEU A 128 -1.20 3.97 17.84
N ARG A 129 -1.95 5.05 17.55
CA ARG A 129 -2.27 6.15 18.47
C ARG A 129 -1.00 6.82 18.99
N LEU A 130 -0.10 7.15 18.06
CA LEU A 130 1.07 7.97 18.36
C LEU A 130 0.64 9.43 18.33
N ASP A 131 1.08 10.22 19.30
CA ASP A 131 0.96 11.68 19.24
C ASP A 131 1.93 12.20 18.17
N LEU A 132 1.46 12.31 16.93
CA LEU A 132 2.25 12.86 15.85
C LEU A 132 2.16 14.40 15.84
N PRO A 133 3.27 15.11 15.59
CA PRO A 133 3.24 16.55 15.41
C PRO A 133 2.27 16.98 14.29
N ALA A 134 1.56 18.09 14.51
CA ALA A 134 0.43 18.57 13.68
C ALA A 134 0.73 18.79 12.18
N HIS A 135 2.00 18.85 11.76
CA HIS A 135 2.40 18.97 10.35
C HIS A 135 2.23 17.68 9.54
N ALA A 136 1.92 16.55 10.18
CA ALA A 136 1.61 15.28 9.50
C ALA A 136 0.10 15.09 9.20
N VAL A 137 -0.74 16.08 9.53
CA VAL A 137 -2.21 15.99 9.46
C VAL A 137 -2.77 17.15 8.63
N ASP A 138 -2.39 17.26 7.36
CA ASP A 138 -3.21 18.01 6.40
C ASP A 138 -4.07 17.03 5.60
N ASN A 139 -5.35 16.95 5.99
CA ASN A 139 -6.40 16.27 5.26
C ASN A 139 -7.31 17.34 4.64
N SER A 140 -6.88 17.92 3.52
CA SER A 140 -7.72 18.78 2.70
C SER A 140 -7.89 18.15 1.31
N PRO A 141 -9.12 17.82 0.87
CA PRO A 141 -9.37 17.52 -0.55
C PRO A 141 -9.33 18.85 -1.31
N GLY A 142 -8.16 19.19 -1.86
CA GLY A 142 -7.97 20.34 -2.73
C GLY A 142 -8.60 20.10 -4.11
N ALA A 143 -9.64 20.88 -4.40
CA ALA A 143 -10.36 20.97 -5.68
C ALA A 143 -9.44 21.41 -6.86
N PRO A 144 -9.90 21.34 -8.13
CA PRO A 144 -9.04 21.40 -9.30
C PRO A 144 -8.45 22.80 -9.52
N ASN A 145 -7.18 22.84 -9.93
CA ASN A 145 -6.48 24.08 -10.25
C ASN A 145 -7.08 24.69 -11.53
N ALA A 146 -7.94 25.69 -11.34
CA ALA A 146 -8.44 26.54 -12.41
C ALA A 146 -7.33 27.49 -12.89
N ALA A 147 -7.29 27.65 -14.21
CA ALA A 147 -6.37 28.45 -14.99
C ALA A 147 -5.95 29.81 -14.38
N ARG A 148 -4.70 30.18 -14.60
CA ARG A 148 -4.28 31.59 -14.73
C ARG A 148 -3.25 31.73 -15.86
N HIS A 149 -3.70 32.49 -16.86
CA HIS A 149 -3.03 33.30 -17.90
C HIS A 149 -1.74 32.79 -18.56
#